data_AF-A0A953PLL4-F1
#
_entry.id   AF-A0A953PLL4-F1
#
_cell.length_a   1.000
_cell.length_b   1.000
_cell.length_c   1.000
_cell.angle_alpha   90.00
_cell.angle_beta   90.00
_cell.angle_gamma   90.00
#
_symmetry.space_group_name_H-M   'P 1'
#
loop_
_entity.id
_entity.type
_entity.pdbx_description
1 polymer ?
#
loop_
_entity_poly.entity_id
_entity_poly.type
_entity_poly.pdbx_seq_one_letter_code
_entity_poly.pdbx_strand_id
1 'polypeptide(L)'
;MKIAIAVLVGGVVAASASAQTGLAGRVPGGSIGEAFHLVAGTQVTQHTVTLRFGPDDNRPDFTVEFVTRVADHQPASPGVVDVIITEVHPADESPAMAVQIDGETQSVSARLKARRSIATTMAFDAFAKMIAANTIIYRAFGSELEFSPGQMRMLRATVERWMGP
;
A
#
# COMPACT_ATOMS: atom_id res chain seq x y z
N MET A 1 -9.41 -27.80 60.04
CA MET A 1 -10.51 -26.97 59.48
C MET A 1 -9.98 -26.14 58.33
N LYS A 2 -10.71 -26.18 57.20
CA LYS A 2 -10.78 -25.21 56.08
C LYS A 2 -9.57 -25.01 55.14
N ILE A 3 -9.75 -25.69 53.99
CA ILE A 3 -9.30 -25.50 52.61
C ILE A 3 -9.19 -24.03 52.16
N ALA A 4 -8.17 -23.73 51.34
CA ALA A 4 -8.31 -22.90 50.13
C ALA A 4 -7.16 -23.19 49.15
N ILE A 5 -7.50 -23.90 48.07
CA ILE A 5 -6.69 -24.08 46.86
C ILE A 5 -6.91 -22.82 46.01
N ALA A 6 -5.83 -22.17 45.57
CA ALA A 6 -5.87 -21.17 44.51
C ALA A 6 -4.90 -21.60 43.41
N VAL A 7 -5.43 -22.37 42.46
CA VAL A 7 -4.81 -22.62 41.16
C VAL A 7 -5.05 -21.38 40.32
N LEU A 8 -3.99 -20.61 40.04
CA LEU A 8 -4.04 -19.54 39.04
C LEU A 8 -3.41 -20.07 37.75
N VAL A 9 -4.26 -20.64 36.90
CA VAL A 9 -3.97 -20.83 35.47
C VAL A 9 -4.13 -19.47 34.82
N GLY A 10 -3.00 -18.85 34.47
CA GLY A 10 -2.95 -17.59 33.73
C GLY A 10 -1.87 -17.70 32.67
N GLY A 11 -2.16 -18.47 31.62
CA GLY A 11 -1.32 -18.53 30.44
C GLY A 11 -1.24 -17.15 29.79
N VAL A 12 -0.10 -16.49 29.94
CA VAL A 12 0.27 -15.38 29.07
C VAL A 12 0.98 -15.99 27.89
N VAL A 13 0.20 -16.25 26.83
CA VAL A 13 0.74 -16.41 25.47
C VAL A 13 1.24 -15.01 25.08
N ALA A 14 2.44 -14.65 25.52
CA ALA A 14 3.15 -13.52 24.93
C ALA A 14 3.57 -13.99 23.54
N ALA A 15 2.80 -13.55 22.55
CA ALA A 15 3.02 -13.78 21.14
C ALA A 15 4.52 -13.64 20.84
N SER A 16 5.11 -14.71 20.33
CA SER A 16 6.38 -14.64 19.63
C SER A 16 6.19 -13.65 18.48
N ALA A 17 6.50 -12.38 18.73
CA ALA A 17 6.84 -11.44 17.68
C ALA A 17 8.17 -11.96 17.13
N SER A 18 8.05 -12.93 16.22
CA SER A 18 9.11 -13.24 15.27
C SER A 18 9.38 -11.93 14.57
N ALA A 19 10.38 -11.19 15.05
CA ALA A 19 11.07 -10.22 14.24
C ALA A 19 11.62 -11.01 13.06
N GLN A 20 10.81 -11.18 12.02
CA GLN A 20 11.24 -11.60 10.71
C GLN A 20 12.04 -10.42 10.13
N THR A 21 13.22 -10.20 10.70
CA THR A 21 14.40 -9.75 9.98
C THR A 21 14.82 -10.89 9.05
N GLY A 22 13.92 -11.29 8.15
CA GLY A 22 14.33 -11.84 6.87
C GLY A 22 14.92 -10.67 6.11
N LEU A 23 16.02 -10.89 5.41
CA LEU A 23 16.53 -9.96 4.41
C LEU A 23 15.47 -9.85 3.30
N ALA A 24 14.43 -9.05 3.56
CA ALA A 24 13.47 -8.61 2.57
C ALA A 24 14.28 -7.83 1.53
N GLY A 25 14.41 -8.40 0.33
CA GLY A 25 15.09 -7.73 -0.76
C GLY A 25 14.43 -6.37 -0.99
N ARG A 26 15.20 -5.29 -0.85
CA ARG A 26 14.72 -3.96 -1.19
C ARG A 26 14.64 -3.86 -2.71
N VAL A 27 13.42 -3.66 -3.21
CA VAL A 27 13.14 -3.53 -4.63
C VAL A 27 12.94 -2.04 -4.94
N PRO A 28 13.86 -1.41 -5.69
CA PRO A 28 13.68 -0.02 -6.10
C PRO A 28 12.58 0.07 -7.16
N GLY A 29 11.83 1.18 -7.13
CA GLY A 29 10.84 1.46 -8.15
C GLY A 29 11.44 1.90 -9.49
N GLY A 30 10.99 1.30 -10.58
CA GLY A 30 11.51 1.51 -11.94
C GLY A 30 10.69 2.49 -12.78
N SER A 31 9.40 2.23 -12.97
CA SER A 31 8.55 2.99 -13.91
C SER A 31 7.13 3.27 -13.41
N ILE A 32 6.41 4.15 -14.10
CA ILE A 32 5.03 4.55 -13.81
C ILE A 32 4.19 4.53 -15.10
N GLY A 33 2.94 4.09 -15.00
CA GLY A 33 1.90 4.31 -16.00
C GLY A 33 0.65 4.94 -15.40
N GLU A 34 -0.13 5.65 -16.22
CA GLU A 34 -1.43 6.22 -15.84
C GLU A 34 -2.51 5.74 -16.80
N ALA A 35 -3.68 5.43 -16.25
CA ALA A 35 -4.86 5.04 -17.00
C ALA A 35 -6.11 5.77 -16.49
N PHE A 36 -7.00 6.11 -17.44
CA PHE A 36 -8.25 6.81 -17.18
C PHE A 36 -9.39 5.99 -17.76
N HIS A 37 -10.42 5.76 -16.95
CA HIS A 37 -11.58 4.99 -17.38
C HIS A 37 -12.87 5.70 -16.94
N LEU A 38 -13.67 6.15 -17.91
CA LEU A 38 -15.02 6.64 -17.65
C LEU A 38 -15.90 5.47 -17.19
N VAL A 39 -16.47 5.56 -16.00
CA VAL A 39 -17.31 4.49 -15.47
C VAL A 39 -18.70 4.58 -16.11
N ALA A 40 -19.00 3.62 -16.99
CA ALA A 40 -20.24 3.58 -17.76
C ALA A 40 -21.49 3.72 -16.87
N GLY A 41 -22.41 4.61 -17.28
CA GLY A 41 -23.64 4.89 -16.54
C GLY A 41 -23.46 5.79 -15.31
N THR A 42 -22.28 6.38 -15.11
CA THR A 42 -22.00 7.33 -14.02
C THR A 42 -21.30 8.59 -14.56
N GLN A 43 -21.28 9.66 -13.76
CA GLN A 43 -20.52 10.90 -14.05
C GLN A 43 -19.18 10.89 -13.29
N VAL A 44 -18.50 9.75 -13.30
CA VAL A 44 -17.27 9.52 -12.55
C VAL A 44 -16.20 8.94 -13.46
N THR A 45 -15.04 9.57 -13.45
CA THR A 45 -13.83 9.02 -14.04
C THR A 45 -13.02 8.29 -12.97
N GLN A 46 -12.67 7.04 -13.26
CA GLN A 46 -11.69 6.29 -12.48
C GLN A 46 -10.30 6.63 -12.98
N HIS A 47 -9.43 7.02 -12.05
CA HIS A 47 -8.02 7.26 -12.28
C HIS A 47 -7.22 6.14 -11.64
N THR A 48 -6.31 5.54 -12.42
CA THR A 48 -5.36 4.54 -11.92
C THR A 48 -3.94 5.02 -12.21
N VAL A 49 -3.11 5.09 -11.18
CA VAL A 49 -1.66 5.27 -11.30
C VAL A 49 -0.98 3.96 -10.92
N THR A 50 -0.17 3.40 -11.80
CA THR A 50 0.53 2.13 -11.57
C THR A 50 2.01 2.37 -11.48
N LEU A 51 2.59 2.10 -10.31
CA LEU A 51 4.03 2.02 -10.10
C LEU A 51 4.52 0.59 -10.32
N ARG A 52 5.72 0.44 -10.85
CA ARG A 52 6.37 -0.84 -11.10
C ARG A 52 7.68 -0.93 -10.31
N PHE A 53 7.93 -2.10 -9.72
CA PHE A 53 9.11 -2.42 -8.93
C PHE A 53 9.73 -3.71 -9.46
N GLY A 54 11.04 -3.75 -9.59
CA GLY A 54 11.78 -4.87 -10.17
C GLY A 54 12.61 -4.43 -11.38
N PRO A 55 13.17 -5.38 -12.15
CA PRO A 55 14.00 -5.08 -13.31
C PRO A 55 13.26 -4.24 -14.36
N ASP A 56 14.00 -3.37 -15.05
CA ASP A 56 13.46 -2.40 -16.01
C ASP A 56 13.25 -3.02 -17.41
N ASP A 57 12.84 -4.30 -17.46
CA ASP A 57 12.72 -5.14 -18.66
C ASP A 57 11.26 -5.41 -19.07
N ASN A 58 10.34 -4.52 -18.66
CA ASN A 58 8.88 -4.68 -18.79
C ASN A 58 8.29 -5.88 -18.02
N ARG A 59 9.03 -6.53 -17.11
CA ARG A 59 8.53 -7.59 -16.22
C ARG A 59 8.78 -7.23 -14.75
N PRO A 60 7.97 -6.32 -14.18
CA PRO A 60 8.11 -5.99 -12.78
C PRO A 60 7.81 -7.20 -11.90
N ASP A 61 8.48 -7.28 -10.76
CA ASP A 61 8.18 -8.27 -9.70
C ASP A 61 6.95 -7.84 -8.90
N PHE A 62 6.78 -6.53 -8.73
CA PHE A 62 5.63 -5.95 -8.02
C PHE A 62 5.04 -4.76 -8.77
N THR A 63 3.74 -4.61 -8.65
CA THR A 63 3.04 -3.38 -9.01
C THR A 63 2.32 -2.80 -7.81
N VAL A 64 2.30 -1.47 -7.74
CA VAL A 64 1.49 -0.72 -6.77
C VAL A 64 0.56 0.18 -7.55
N GLU A 65 -0.74 -0.06 -7.43
CA GLU A 65 -1.78 0.72 -8.09
C GLU A 65 -2.47 1.65 -7.09
N PHE A 66 -2.56 2.93 -7.44
CA PHE A 66 -3.38 3.91 -6.74
C PHE A 66 -4.62 4.17 -7.59
N VAL A 67 -5.77 3.77 -7.07
CA VAL A 67 -7.05 3.90 -7.76
C VAL A 67 -7.92 4.89 -7.01
N THR A 68 -8.46 5.85 -7.74
CA THR A 68 -9.43 6.79 -7.20
C THR A 68 -10.52 7.12 -8.21
N ARG A 69 -11.57 7.77 -7.75
CA ARG A 69 -12.77 8.11 -8.51
C ARG A 69 -13.06 9.59 -8.32
N VAL A 70 -13.15 10.32 -9.41
CA VAL A 70 -13.37 11.77 -9.43
C VAL A 70 -14.65 12.06 -10.22
N ALA A 71 -15.48 12.98 -9.73
CA ALA A 71 -16.69 13.38 -10.43
C ALA A 71 -16.34 14.28 -11.63
N ASP A 72 -16.92 14.03 -12.80
CA ASP A 72 -16.54 14.67 -14.07
C ASP A 72 -16.93 16.16 -14.16
N HIS A 73 -17.76 16.65 -13.24
CA HIS A 73 -18.35 17.99 -13.30
C HIS A 73 -18.08 18.86 -12.08
N GLN A 74 -17.27 18.39 -11.13
CA GLN A 74 -16.87 19.19 -9.98
C GLN A 74 -15.40 18.95 -9.67
N PRO A 75 -14.54 19.99 -9.67
CA PRO A 75 -13.17 19.86 -9.18
C PRO A 75 -13.23 19.70 -7.67
N ALA A 76 -13.47 18.46 -7.24
CA ALA A 76 -13.42 18.05 -5.87
C ALA A 76 -12.30 17.02 -5.76
N SER A 77 -11.44 17.20 -4.77
CA SER A 77 -10.50 16.18 -4.37
C SER A 77 -11.24 14.85 -4.16
N PRO A 78 -10.68 13.72 -4.59
CA PRO A 78 -11.30 12.42 -4.33
C PRO A 78 -11.51 12.21 -2.84
N GLY A 79 -12.52 11.41 -2.46
CA GLY A 79 -12.74 11.09 -1.04
C GLY A 79 -11.70 10.09 -0.50
N VAL A 80 -11.34 9.10 -1.31
CA VAL A 80 -10.46 7.99 -0.92
C VAL A 80 -9.54 7.57 -2.07
N VAL A 81 -8.45 6.90 -1.72
CA VAL A 81 -7.56 6.21 -2.65
C VAL A 81 -7.45 4.75 -2.21
N ASP A 82 -7.72 3.85 -3.15
CA ASP A 82 -7.41 2.43 -3.00
C ASP A 82 -5.96 2.20 -3.42
N VAL A 83 -5.17 1.62 -2.52
CA VAL A 83 -3.79 1.19 -2.79
C VAL A 83 -3.80 -0.32 -2.94
N ILE A 84 -3.40 -0.81 -4.10
CA ILE A 84 -3.36 -2.24 -4.42
C ILE A 84 -1.93 -2.63 -4.71
N ILE A 85 -1.39 -3.58 -3.95
CA ILE A 85 -0.06 -4.15 -4.22
C ILE A 85 -0.24 -5.55 -4.77
N THR A 86 0.35 -5.81 -5.93
CA THR A 86 0.30 -7.11 -6.59
C THR A 86 1.72 -7.65 -6.78
N GLU A 87 1.92 -8.89 -6.35
CA GLU A 87 3.10 -9.69 -6.67
C GLU A 87 2.88 -10.40 -8.02
N VAL A 88 3.73 -10.12 -9.00
CA VAL A 88 3.59 -10.63 -10.37
C VAL A 88 4.14 -12.07 -10.46
N HIS A 89 5.26 -12.34 -9.79
CA HIS A 89 5.91 -13.65 -9.73
C HIS A 89 5.73 -14.27 -8.34
N PRO A 90 5.06 -15.42 -8.19
CA PRO A 90 4.69 -15.95 -6.88
C PRO A 90 5.90 -16.40 -6.06
N ALA A 91 5.93 -16.00 -4.78
CA ALA A 91 6.56 -16.76 -3.71
C ALA A 91 5.48 -17.55 -2.91
N ASP A 92 5.88 -18.64 -2.24
CA ASP A 92 4.97 -19.48 -1.41
C ASP A 92 4.60 -18.83 -0.05
N GLU A 93 4.69 -17.50 0.07
CA GLU A 93 4.58 -16.80 1.35
C GLU A 93 3.17 -16.23 1.63
N SER A 94 2.84 -16.12 2.92
CA SER A 94 1.54 -15.58 3.37
C SER A 94 1.50 -14.05 3.25
N PRO A 95 0.41 -13.47 2.72
CA PRO A 95 0.33 -12.03 2.46
C PRO A 95 0.24 -11.23 3.77
N ALA A 96 1.25 -10.41 4.05
CA ALA A 96 1.24 -9.38 5.09
C ALA A 96 1.60 -8.02 4.48
N MET A 97 1.08 -6.92 5.06
CA MET A 97 1.32 -5.55 4.62
C MET A 97 1.71 -4.65 5.79
N ALA A 98 2.73 -3.83 5.61
CA ALA A 98 3.04 -2.67 6.46
C ALA A 98 3.56 -1.52 5.59
N VAL A 99 3.49 -0.30 6.09
CA VAL A 99 4.04 0.89 5.43
C VAL A 99 5.06 1.54 6.35
N GLN A 100 6.13 2.07 5.78
CA GLN A 100 7.09 2.90 6.48
C GLN A 100 7.19 4.25 5.78
N ILE A 101 6.98 5.33 6.53
CA ILE A 101 6.96 6.71 6.06
C ILE A 101 7.99 7.49 6.87
N ASP A 102 8.99 8.08 6.21
CA ASP A 102 10.08 8.82 6.86
C ASP A 102 10.74 8.05 8.02
N GLY A 103 10.82 6.72 7.89
CA GLY A 103 11.41 5.83 8.89
C GLY A 103 10.43 5.33 9.97
N GLU A 104 9.23 5.91 10.09
CA GLU A 104 8.19 5.45 11.03
C GLU A 104 7.34 4.33 10.41
N THR A 105 7.22 3.20 11.10
CA THR A 105 6.38 2.08 10.63
C THR A 105 4.93 2.30 11.03
N GLN A 106 4.05 2.38 10.03
CA GLN A 106 2.61 2.46 10.20
C GLN A 106 1.96 1.12 9.81
N SER A 107 1.15 0.58 10.72
CA SER A 107 0.32 -0.58 10.42
C SER A 107 -0.85 -0.15 9.54
N VAL A 108 -1.05 -0.87 8.44
CA VAL A 108 -2.10 -0.61 7.47
C VAL A 108 -3.08 -1.76 7.50
N SER A 109 -4.38 -1.45 7.60
CA SER A 109 -5.43 -2.47 7.48
C SER A 109 -5.53 -2.92 6.03
N ALA A 110 -4.78 -3.96 5.68
CA ALA A 110 -4.79 -4.59 4.37
C ALA A 110 -5.83 -5.70 4.30
N ARG A 111 -6.50 -5.80 3.16
CA ARG A 111 -7.44 -6.87 2.83
C ARG A 111 -6.84 -7.66 1.68
N LEU A 112 -6.93 -8.99 1.77
CA LEU A 112 -6.58 -9.85 0.66
C LEU A 112 -7.62 -9.64 -0.46
N LYS A 113 -7.17 -9.16 -1.62
CA LYS A 113 -8.03 -8.94 -2.80
C LYS A 113 -8.02 -10.16 -3.73
N ALA A 114 -6.85 -10.77 -3.88
CA ALA A 114 -6.63 -12.01 -4.61
C ALA A 114 -5.43 -12.74 -3.98
N ARG A 115 -5.15 -13.98 -4.40
CA ARG A 115 -4.01 -14.76 -3.87
C ARG A 115 -2.68 -14.01 -3.90
N ARG A 116 -2.50 -13.07 -4.83
CA ARG A 116 -1.27 -12.28 -5.04
C ARG A 116 -1.50 -10.78 -4.99
N SER A 117 -2.62 -10.35 -4.44
CA SER A 117 -2.95 -8.92 -4.38
C SER A 117 -3.53 -8.59 -3.03
N ILE A 118 -2.96 -7.59 -2.39
CA ILE A 118 -3.47 -6.98 -1.17
C ILE A 118 -3.93 -5.57 -1.50
N ALA A 119 -5.01 -5.14 -0.86
CA ALA A 119 -5.57 -3.82 -1.05
C ALA A 119 -5.81 -3.15 0.29
N THR A 120 -5.58 -1.86 0.34
CA THR A 120 -6.03 -1.00 1.43
C THR A 120 -6.72 0.22 0.85
N THR A 121 -7.58 0.84 1.65
CA THR A 121 -8.25 2.08 1.28
C THR A 121 -7.86 3.11 2.32
N MET A 122 -7.43 4.29 1.88
CA MET A 122 -7.13 5.41 2.77
C MET A 122 -7.85 6.68 2.32
N ALA A 123 -8.11 7.58 3.27
CA ALA A 123 -8.64 8.90 2.96
C ALA A 123 -7.64 9.66 2.07
N PHE A 124 -8.16 10.44 1.13
CA PHE A 124 -7.31 11.18 0.19
C PHE A 124 -6.35 12.14 0.91
N ASP A 125 -6.78 12.82 1.97
CA ASP A 125 -5.89 13.69 2.76
C ASP A 125 -4.73 12.94 3.42
N ALA A 126 -4.97 11.70 3.85
CA ALA A 126 -3.92 10.84 4.41
C ALA A 126 -2.95 10.40 3.30
N PHE A 127 -3.47 10.09 2.12
CA PHE A 127 -2.67 9.80 0.94
C PHE A 127 -1.80 11.01 0.53
N ALA A 128 -2.37 12.21 0.45
CA ALA A 128 -1.65 13.43 0.10
C ALA A 128 -0.53 13.72 1.10
N LYS A 129 -0.79 13.56 2.41
CA LYS A 129 0.24 13.67 3.46
C LYS A 129 1.35 12.62 3.32
N MET A 130 0.99 11.37 3.02
CA MET A 130 1.96 10.30 2.79
C MET A 130 2.87 10.63 1.58
N ILE A 131 2.31 11.09 0.47
CA ILE A 131 3.07 11.43 -0.75
C ILE A 131 3.98 12.67 -0.57
N ALA A 132 3.68 13.52 0.42
CA ALA A 132 4.55 14.64 0.81
C ALA A 132 5.82 14.19 1.57
N ALA A 133 5.88 12.94 2.06
CA ALA A 133 7.04 12.39 2.75
C ALA A 133 8.28 12.34 1.86
N ASN A 134 9.46 12.26 2.48
CA ASN A 134 10.73 12.13 1.77
C ASN A 134 10.96 10.70 1.30
N THR A 135 10.56 9.73 2.12
CA THR A 135 10.76 8.31 1.85
C THR A 135 9.48 7.53 2.15
N ILE A 136 9.07 6.71 1.18
CA ILE A 136 7.97 5.75 1.32
C ILE A 136 8.52 4.36 1.01
N ILE A 137 8.33 3.44 1.95
CA ILE A 137 8.65 2.02 1.77
C ILE A 137 7.40 1.21 2.10
N TYR A 138 6.88 0.46 1.13
CA TYR A 138 5.84 -0.53 1.39
C TYR A 138 6.48 -1.87 1.69
N ARG A 139 6.11 -2.49 2.81
CA ARG A 139 6.46 -3.88 3.12
C ARG A 139 5.29 -4.76 2.73
N ALA A 140 5.46 -5.58 1.70
CA ALA A 140 4.41 -6.47 1.21
C ALA A 140 5.04 -7.77 0.70
N PHE A 141 4.39 -8.92 0.96
CA PHE A 141 4.86 -10.24 0.49
C PHE A 141 6.35 -10.47 0.82
N GLY A 142 6.76 -10.17 2.06
CA GLY A 142 8.15 -10.33 2.50
C GLY A 142 9.17 -9.39 1.85
N SER A 143 8.74 -8.42 1.03
CA SER A 143 9.62 -7.49 0.29
C SER A 143 9.46 -6.04 0.71
N GLU A 144 10.53 -5.24 0.60
CA GLU A 144 10.52 -3.79 0.80
C GLU A 144 10.48 -3.08 -0.56
N LEU A 145 9.38 -2.39 -0.86
CA LEU A 145 9.18 -1.62 -2.08
C LEU A 145 9.50 -0.15 -1.79
N GLU A 146 10.70 0.29 -2.13
CA GLU A 146 11.14 1.67 -1.92
C GLU A 146 10.84 2.53 -3.16
N PHE A 147 10.11 3.61 -2.93
CA PHE A 147 9.66 4.51 -3.98
C PHE A 147 10.85 5.34 -4.46
N SER A 148 11.12 5.32 -5.76
CA SER A 148 12.24 6.10 -6.29
C SER A 148 11.91 7.60 -6.30
N PRO A 149 12.92 8.50 -6.30
CA PRO A 149 12.68 9.94 -6.36
C PRO A 149 11.85 10.37 -7.59
N GLY A 150 12.03 9.67 -8.72
CA GLY A 150 11.23 9.88 -9.92
C GLY A 150 9.76 9.53 -9.70
N GLN A 151 9.51 8.40 -9.02
CA GLN A 151 8.15 7.99 -8.69
C GLN A 151 7.46 8.95 -7.72
N MET A 152 8.16 9.37 -6.69
CA MET A 152 7.67 10.35 -5.72
C MET A 152 7.30 11.68 -6.38
N ARG A 153 8.15 12.19 -7.29
CA ARG A 153 7.88 13.43 -8.02
C ARG A 153 6.61 13.32 -8.87
N MET A 154 6.44 12.21 -9.59
CA MET A 154 5.26 12.00 -10.42
C MET A 154 3.99 11.85 -9.58
N LEU A 155 4.01 11.07 -8.49
CA LEU A 155 2.85 10.93 -7.61
C LEU A 155 2.40 12.26 -7.04
N ARG A 156 3.34 13.14 -6.66
CA ARG A 156 3.02 14.51 -6.22
C ARG A 156 2.29 15.29 -7.31
N ALA A 157 2.81 15.27 -8.54
CA ALA A 157 2.14 15.92 -9.67
C ALA A 157 0.74 15.32 -9.95
N THR A 158 0.55 14.01 -9.74
CA THR A 158 -0.76 13.37 -9.88
C THR A 158 -1.73 13.79 -8.78
N VAL A 159 -1.28 13.87 -7.51
CA VAL A 159 -2.08 14.37 -6.39
C VAL A 159 -2.48 15.83 -6.62
N GLU A 160 -1.55 16.68 -7.07
CA GLU A 160 -1.84 18.08 -7.43
C GLU A 160 -2.95 18.17 -8.49
N ARG A 161 -2.90 17.35 -9.54
CA ARG A 161 -3.97 17.31 -10.54
C ARG A 161 -5.30 16.82 -9.98
N TRP A 162 -5.29 15.89 -9.03
CA TRP A 162 -6.51 15.40 -8.39
C TRP A 162 -7.13 16.40 -7.41
N MET A 163 -6.34 17.31 -6.84
CA MET A 163 -6.85 18.39 -5.97
C MET A 163 -7.56 19.51 -6.75
N GLY A 164 -7.37 19.57 -8.07
CA GLY A 164 -7.84 20.66 -8.92
C GLY A 164 -6.90 21.87 -8.88
N PRO A 165 -6.93 22.73 -9.92
CA PRO A 165 -6.23 24.03 -9.92
C PRO A 165 -6.87 25.04 -8.94
#